data_AF-A0A1Q5T3L9-F1
#
_entry.id   AF-A0A1Q5T3L9-F1
#
_cell.length_a   1.000
_cell.length_b   1.000
_cell.length_c   1.000
_cell.angle_alpha   90.00
_cell.angle_beta   90.00
_cell.angle_gamma   90.00
#
_symmetry.space_group_name_H-M   'P 1'
#
loop_
_entity.id
_entity.type
_entity.pdbx_description
1 polymer ?
#
loop_
_entity_poly.entity_id
_entity_poly.type
_entity_poly.pdbx_seq_one_letter_code
_entity_poly.pdbx_strand_id
1 'polypeptide(L)'
;MPSWFKIDTPIGSYNPDWALVIEKDGEEKLYFVLETKGQEWEGDLRPGESAKIEFARKHFEAIGTDIEFVGPENDVEAFMLRAVSR
;
A
#
# COMPACT_ATOMS: atom_id res chain seq x y z
N MET A 1 2.09 -10.93 0.35
CA MET A 1 2.00 -11.23 -1.10
C MET A 1 2.90 -12.38 -1.54
N PRO A 2 2.72 -12.95 -2.75
CA PRO A 2 3.69 -13.85 -3.35
C PRO A 2 5.09 -13.21 -3.42
N SER A 3 6.13 -14.00 -3.19
CA SER A 3 7.52 -13.50 -3.15
C SER A 3 8.00 -12.91 -4.47
N TRP A 4 7.40 -13.32 -5.58
CA TRP A 4 7.72 -12.85 -6.93
C TRP A 4 7.14 -11.46 -7.25
N PHE A 5 6.10 -11.01 -6.53
CA PHE A 5 5.54 -9.68 -6.78
C PHE A 5 6.43 -8.63 -6.14
N LYS A 6 6.90 -7.65 -6.91
CA LYS A 6 7.76 -6.58 -6.44
C LYS A 6 7.40 -5.29 -7.16
N ILE A 7 7.42 -4.19 -6.43
CA ILE A 7 7.30 -2.84 -6.97
C ILE A 7 8.70 -2.24 -6.93
N ASP A 8 9.22 -1.93 -8.10
CA ASP A 8 10.55 -1.36 -8.23
C ASP A 8 10.57 0.09 -7.78
N THR A 9 11.59 0.45 -7.01
CA THR A 9 11.85 1.83 -6.59
C THR A 9 13.31 2.18 -6.85
N PRO A 10 13.66 3.47 -6.99
CA PRO A 10 15.04 3.93 -7.13
C PRO A 10 15.97 3.49 -6.00
N ILE A 11 15.41 3.11 -4.85
CA ILE A 11 16.15 2.65 -3.67
C ILE A 11 15.95 1.15 -3.39
N GLY A 12 15.55 0.41 -4.43
CA GLY A 12 15.35 -1.04 -4.42
C GLY A 12 13.89 -1.45 -4.33
N SER A 13 13.60 -2.66 -4.82
CA SER A 13 12.23 -3.16 -4.85
C SER A 13 11.63 -3.36 -3.45
N TYR A 14 10.31 -3.32 -3.37
CA TYR A 14 9.57 -3.73 -2.17
C TYR A 14 8.38 -4.62 -2.53
N ASN A 15 7.87 -5.35 -1.54
CA ASN A 15 6.74 -6.27 -1.68
C ASN A 15 5.71 -5.84 -0.65
N PRO A 16 4.53 -5.34 -1.07
CA PRO A 16 3.48 -4.99 -0.11
C PRO A 16 2.97 -6.25 0.58
N ASP A 17 2.59 -6.13 1.85
CA ASP A 17 2.14 -7.27 2.64
C ASP A 17 0.82 -7.83 2.09
N TRP A 18 -0.08 -6.92 1.68
CA TRP A 18 -1.41 -7.27 1.19
C TRP A 18 -1.80 -6.50 -0.07
N ALA A 19 -2.77 -7.06 -0.79
CA ALA A 19 -3.53 -6.36 -1.82
C ALA A 19 -5.02 -6.58 -1.53
N LEU A 20 -5.81 -5.53 -1.72
CA LEU A 20 -7.25 -5.53 -1.53
C LEU A 20 -7.91 -5.05 -2.81
N VAL A 21 -8.79 -5.87 -3.37
CA VAL A 21 -9.69 -5.46 -4.45
C VAL A 21 -11.08 -5.25 -3.85
N ILE A 22 -11.66 -4.07 -4.05
CA ILE A 22 -13.04 -3.76 -3.68
C ILE A 22 -13.81 -3.50 -4.97
N GLU A 23 -14.93 -4.19 -5.13
CA GLU A 23 -15.95 -3.86 -6.13
C GLU A 23 -17.08 -3.11 -5.44
N LYS A 24 -17.37 -1.89 -5.89
CA LYS A 24 -18.47 -1.08 -5.37
C LYS A 24 -19.13 -0.32 -6.52
N ASP A 25 -20.45 -0.39 -6.59
CA ASP A 25 -21.26 0.29 -7.61
C ASP A 25 -20.83 0.00 -9.07
N GLY A 26 -20.24 -1.18 -9.31
CA GLY A 26 -19.74 -1.60 -10.63
C GLY A 26 -18.34 -1.09 -10.97
N GLU A 27 -17.67 -0.41 -10.05
CA GLU A 27 -16.28 0.02 -10.16
C GLU A 27 -15.37 -0.87 -9.31
N GLU A 28 -14.29 -1.35 -9.92
CA GLU A 28 -13.25 -2.12 -9.22
C GLU A 28 -12.12 -1.17 -8.80
N LYS A 29 -11.81 -1.15 -7.50
CA LYS A 29 -10.70 -0.38 -6.95
C LYS A 29 -9.70 -1.31 -6.25
N LEU A 30 -8.43 -1.21 -6.67
CA LEU A 30 -7.33 -1.99 -6.12
C LEU A 30 -6.50 -1.14 -5.16
N TYR A 31 -6.25 -1.69 -3.98
CA TYR A 31 -5.38 -1.12 -2.95
C TYR A 31 -4.19 -2.04 -2.74
N PHE A 32 -2.98 -1.48 -2.79
CA PHE A 32 -1.79 -2.15 -2.28
C PHE A 32 -1.51 -1.64 -0.88
N VAL A 33 -1.55 -2.54 0.11
CA VAL A 33 -1.48 -2.16 1.52
C VAL A 33 -0.18 -2.68 2.12
N LEU A 34 0.57 -1.79 2.75
CA LEU A 34 1.79 -2.13 3.47
C LEU A 34 1.51 -2.30 4.97
N GLU A 35 1.89 -3.46 5.50
CA GLU A 35 1.89 -3.75 6.93
C GLU A 35 3.23 -3.34 7.55
N THR A 36 3.22 -2.40 8.49
CA THR A 36 4.40 -2.19 9.32
C THR A 36 4.37 -3.14 10.50
N LYS A 37 5.21 -4.19 10.43
CA LYS A 37 5.37 -5.14 11.54
C LYS A 37 5.89 -4.42 12.79
N GLY A 38 4.97 -4.12 13.71
CA GLY A 38 5.28 -3.64 15.06
C GLY A 38 5.65 -2.16 15.18
N GLN A 39 5.49 -1.36 14.13
CA GLN A 39 5.60 0.10 14.22
C GLN A 39 4.20 0.68 14.06
N GLU A 40 3.70 1.30 15.13
CA GLU A 40 2.35 1.87 15.15
C GLU A 40 2.28 3.13 14.25
N TRP A 41 3.39 3.86 14.07
CA TRP A 41 3.43 5.16 13.40
C TRP A 41 4.52 5.24 12.30
N GLU A 42 4.28 6.07 11.26
CA GLU A 42 5.25 6.35 10.17
C GLU A 42 6.61 6.84 10.69
N GLY A 43 6.64 7.51 11.85
CA GLY A 43 7.85 8.06 12.46
C GLY A 43 8.87 7.02 12.93
N ASP A 44 8.43 5.77 13.14
CA ASP A 44 9.34 4.68 13.56
C ASP A 44 9.85 3.84 12.38
N LEU A 45 9.41 4.16 11.16
CA LEU A 45 9.96 3.52 9.96
C LEU A 45 11.42 3.90 9.79
N ARG A 46 12.25 2.92 9.42
CA ARG A 46 13.62 3.24 9.01
C ARG A 46 13.55 4.17 7.80
N PRO A 47 14.50 5.12 7.62
CA PRO A 47 14.45 6.08 6.51
C PRO A 47 14.29 5.42 5.13
N GLY A 48 14.90 4.25 4.92
CA GLY A 48 14.73 3.49 3.67
C GLY A 48 13.34 2.89 3.47
N GLU A 49 12.61 2.57 4.53
CA GLU A 49 11.23 2.06 4.45
C GLU A 49 10.25 3.19 4.15
N SER A 50 10.40 4.32 4.84
CA SER A 50 9.60 5.54 4.57
C SER A 50 9.77 6.02 3.12
N ALA A 51 11.02 6.07 2.63
CA ALA A 51 11.29 6.47 1.25
C ALA A 51 10.72 5.49 0.20
N LYS A 52 10.63 4.18 0.52
CA LYS A 52 9.99 3.19 -0.37
C LYS A 52 8.49 3.40 -0.46
N ILE A 53 7.84 3.70 0.67
CA ILE A 53 6.40 4.05 0.73
C ILE A 53 6.13 5.33 -0.08
N GLU A 54 6.96 6.36 0.09
CA GLU A 54 6.77 7.61 -0.63
C GLU A 54 6.92 7.41 -2.15
N PHE A 55 7.93 6.65 -2.56
CA PHE A 55 8.11 6.33 -3.97
C PHE A 55 6.93 5.53 -4.53
N ALA A 56 6.45 4.53 -3.79
CA ALA A 56 5.27 3.75 -4.17
C ALA A 56 4.05 4.63 -4.45
N ARG A 57 3.72 5.53 -3.51
CA ARG A 57 2.61 6.47 -3.66
C ARG A 57 2.76 7.29 -4.95
N LYS A 58 3.93 7.88 -5.17
CA LYS A 58 4.24 8.66 -6.39
C LYS A 58 4.22 7.82 -7.67
N HIS A 59 4.63 6.57 -7.60
CA HIS A 59 4.65 5.65 -8.73
C HIS A 59 3.24 5.38 -9.23
N PHE A 60 2.32 4.97 -8.35
CA PHE A 60 0.94 4.70 -8.74
C PHE A 60 0.17 5.97 -9.13
N GLU A 61 0.45 7.10 -8.47
CA GLU A 61 -0.08 8.41 -8.87
C GLU A 61 0.35 8.77 -10.32
N ALA A 62 1.62 8.54 -10.67
CA ALA A 62 2.15 8.85 -11.99
C ALA A 62 1.61 7.95 -13.12
N ILE A 63 1.22 6.71 -12.81
CA ILE A 63 0.66 5.78 -13.82
C ILE A 63 -0.79 6.16 -14.16
N GLY A 64 -1.45 6.99 -13.34
CA GLY A 64 -2.82 7.44 -13.59
C GLY A 64 -3.84 6.30 -13.52
N THR A 65 -3.56 5.29 -12.71
CA THR A 65 -4.46 4.18 -12.42
C THR A 65 -5.35 4.51 -11.22
N ASP A 66 -6.52 3.87 -11.12
CA ASP A 66 -7.36 3.91 -9.91
C ASP A 66 -6.80 3.08 -8.73
N ILE A 67 -5.50 2.74 -8.79
CA ILE A 67 -4.79 2.00 -7.77
C ILE A 67 -4.33 2.96 -6.68
N GLU A 68 -4.65 2.65 -5.43
CA GLU A 68 -4.22 3.44 -4.28
C GLU A 68 -3.19 2.63 -3.46
N PHE A 69 -2.03 3.24 -3.19
CA PHE A 69 -1.06 2.68 -2.26
C PHE A 69 -1.35 3.18 -0.84
N VAL A 70 -1.65 2.26 0.08
CA VAL A 70 -1.97 2.57 1.47
C VAL A 70 -0.92 1.98 2.39
N GLY A 71 -0.57 2.72 3.42
CA GLY A 71 0.34 2.27 4.45
C GLY A 71 1.03 3.47 5.09
N PRO A 72 1.60 3.31 6.29
CA PRO A 72 1.60 2.09 7.09
C PRO A 72 0.21 1.78 7.64
N GLU A 73 -0.19 0.52 7.55
CA GLU A 73 -1.46 0.02 8.07
C GLU A 73 -1.20 -1.23 8.89
N ASN A 74 -1.58 -1.24 10.15
CA ASN A 74 -1.39 -2.39 11.05
C ASN A 74 -2.69 -3.13 11.34
N ASP A 75 -3.84 -2.60 10.91
CA ASP A 75 -5.15 -3.22 11.08
C ASP A 75 -5.87 -3.31 9.72
N VAL A 76 -5.74 -4.47 9.08
CA VAL A 76 -6.41 -4.76 7.81
C VAL A 76 -7.92 -4.65 7.96
N GLU A 77 -8.52 -5.16 9.04
CA GLU A 77 -9.97 -5.16 9.18
C GLU A 77 -10.52 -3.73 9.30
N ALA A 78 -9.87 -2.89 10.11
CA ALA A 78 -10.23 -1.48 10.22
C ALA A 78 -10.01 -0.73 8.90
N PHE A 79 -8.95 -1.06 8.14
CA PHE A 79 -8.75 -0.52 6.81
C PHE A 79 -9.85 -0.94 5.83
N MET A 80 -10.19 -2.23 5.78
CA MET A 80 -11.27 -2.76 4.94
C MET A 80 -12.59 -2.03 5.18
N LEU A 81 -12.97 -1.86 6.45
CA LEU A 81 -14.21 -1.15 6.82
C LEU A 81 -14.20 0.30 6.32
N ARG A 82 -13.07 1.01 6.46
CA ARG A 82 -12.92 2.38 5.93
C ARG A 82 -12.96 2.40 4.40
N ALA A 83 -12.30 1.46 3.74
CA ALA A 83 -12.18 1.42 2.29
C ALA A 83 -13.53 1.09 1.61
N VAL A 84 -14.34 0.21 2.19
CA VAL A 84 -15.71 -0.10 1.71
C VAL A 84 -16.68 1.05 1.98
N SER A 85 -16.45 1.82 3.04
CA SER A 85 -17.30 2.96 3.41
C SER A 85 -17.03 4.23 2.61
N ARG A 86 -15.90 4.33 1.90
CA ARG A 86 -15.59 5.41 0.96
C ARG A 86 -16.48 5.29 -0.28
#